data_AF-A0A2H0AGE9-F1
#
_entry.id   AF-A0A2H0AGE9-F1
#
_cell.length_a   1.000
_cell.length_b   1.000
_cell.length_c   1.000
_cell.angle_alpha   90.00
_cell.angle_beta   90.00
_cell.angle_gamma   90.00
#
_symmetry.space_group_name_H-M   'P 1'
#
loop_
_entity.id
_entity.type
_entity.pdbx_description
1 polymer ?
#
loop_
_entity_poly.entity_id
_entity_poly.type
_entity_poly.pdbx_seq_one_letter_code
_entity_poly.pdbx_strand_id
1 'polypeptide(L)'
;METGVKLPRFILAALIICMLAGCAPRIQGLSQEVYRDPDFVIDLVNHGGLALLPVIVLEQPSDVKQAGNPQIPAAPYTSPTPPSEADKAEYERRADGRDAYRILLSKILMSSMQGRRGAMRLVSPFDALKILNDQEMTANYRAFTRDFPRVGFNQETLHRFGQALACRYLFISQAVVSEAKPEVSLTIIWTFGQRTMMRSIMMAGQIWDTETGKQVWEGSWIGYNRLHAYQSSPLDEELAQQAVESLIERLMN
;
A
#
# COMPACT_ATOMS: atom_id res chain seq x y z
N MET A 1 -16.90 51.05 40.37
CA MET A 1 -15.74 50.18 40.64
C MET A 1 -16.19 48.74 40.51
N GLU A 2 -15.70 48.12 39.43
CA GLU A 2 -15.50 46.69 39.15
C GLU A 2 -16.40 45.64 39.83
N THR A 3 -17.39 45.16 39.07
CA THR A 3 -18.11 43.91 39.32
C THR A 3 -17.34 42.73 38.69
N GLY A 4 -16.49 42.08 39.48
CA GLY A 4 -15.75 40.88 39.06
C GLY A 4 -16.62 39.63 39.05
N VAL A 5 -17.04 39.18 37.86
CA VAL A 5 -17.74 37.91 37.67
C VAL A 5 -16.75 36.77 37.86
N LYS A 6 -16.87 36.01 38.96
CA LYS A 6 -16.08 34.81 39.22
C LYS A 6 -16.63 33.65 38.39
N LEU A 7 -16.02 33.37 37.25
CA LEU A 7 -16.33 32.18 36.47
C LEU A 7 -15.98 30.92 37.31
N PRO A 8 -16.91 29.98 37.54
CA PRO A 8 -16.65 28.82 38.37
C PRO A 8 -15.59 27.93 37.69
N ARG A 9 -14.53 27.61 38.44
CA ARG A 9 -13.34 26.86 37.99
C ARG A 9 -13.68 25.53 37.29
N PHE A 10 -14.83 24.94 37.59
CA PHE A 10 -15.34 23.73 36.94
C PHE A 10 -15.70 23.92 35.46
N ILE A 11 -16.23 25.09 35.06
CA ILE A 11 -16.57 25.36 33.65
C ILE A 11 -15.30 25.47 32.81
N LEU A 12 -14.25 26.08 33.35
CA LEU A 12 -12.96 26.20 32.67
C LEU A 12 -12.31 24.82 32.49
N ALA A 13 -12.35 23.96 33.51
CA ALA A 13 -11.81 22.60 33.43
C ALA A 13 -12.55 21.73 32.40
N ALA A 14 -13.89 21.81 32.36
CA ALA A 14 -14.70 21.09 31.38
C ALA A 14 -14.43 21.57 29.94
N LEU A 15 -14.29 22.88 29.72
CA LEU A 15 -13.93 23.45 28.42
C LEU A 15 -12.54 22.98 27.94
N ILE A 16 -11.56 22.93 28.84
CA ILE A 16 -10.22 22.43 28.51
C ILE A 16 -10.25 20.94 28.15
N ILE A 17 -11.02 20.11 28.89
CA ILE A 17 -11.17 18.69 28.59
C ILE A 17 -11.89 18.47 27.24
N CYS A 18 -12.94 19.25 26.94
CA CYS A 18 -13.63 19.18 25.65
C CYS A 18 -12.76 19.65 24.47
N MET A 19 -11.88 20.64 24.67
CA MET A 19 -10.94 21.08 23.63
C MET A 19 -9.80 20.07 23.42
N LEU A 20 -9.40 19.30 24.45
CA LEU A 20 -8.36 18.27 24.34
C LEU A 20 -8.89 16.94 23.76
N ALA A 21 -10.17 16.62 23.94
CA ALA A 21 -10.78 15.41 23.38
C ALA A 21 -11.07 15.48 21.86
N GLY A 22 -10.95 16.67 21.24
CA GLY A 22 -11.29 16.91 19.82
C GLY A 22 -10.18 16.59 18.81
N CYS A 23 -8.98 16.22 19.25
CA CYS A 23 -7.83 16.00 18.37
C CYS A 23 -7.46 14.52 18.24
N ALA A 24 -8.44 13.66 17.91
CA ALA A 24 -8.09 12.38 17.30
C ALA A 24 -7.53 12.68 15.90
N PRO A 25 -6.34 12.18 15.53
CA PRO A 25 -5.81 12.38 14.19
C PRO A 25 -6.72 11.64 13.21
N ARG A 26 -7.63 12.39 12.58
CA ARG A 26 -8.45 11.89 11.48
C ARG A 26 -7.50 11.70 10.31
N ILE A 27 -7.23 10.44 9.98
CA ILE A 27 -6.39 10.06 8.86
C ILE A 27 -6.97 10.72 7.60
N GLN A 28 -6.21 11.62 6.99
CA GLN A 28 -6.56 12.28 5.73
C GLN A 28 -5.75 11.60 4.63
N GLY A 29 -6.43 10.85 3.77
CA GLY A 29 -5.80 10.25 2.59
C GLY A 29 -5.98 11.12 1.36
N LEU A 30 -5.02 11.04 0.44
CA LEU A 30 -5.09 11.64 -0.88
C LEU A 30 -5.46 10.56 -1.89
N SER A 31 -6.47 10.83 -2.73
CA SER A 31 -6.93 9.90 -3.78
C SER A 31 -6.85 10.50 -5.16
N GLN A 32 -6.47 9.69 -6.13
CA GLN A 32 -6.63 10.00 -7.55
C GLN A 32 -7.25 8.80 -8.26
N GLU A 33 -8.18 9.07 -9.18
CA GLU A 33 -8.88 8.08 -9.98
C GLU A 33 -9.00 8.58 -11.42
N VAL A 34 -8.73 7.68 -12.37
CA VAL A 34 -8.79 7.97 -13.80
C VAL A 34 -9.38 6.78 -14.54
N TYR A 35 -10.54 6.98 -15.15
CA TYR A 35 -11.09 6.07 -16.16
C TYR A 35 -10.41 6.37 -17.49
N ARG A 36 -9.75 5.37 -18.06
CA ARG A 36 -9.03 5.52 -19.35
C ARG A 36 -9.88 5.11 -20.53
N ASP A 37 -10.94 4.34 -20.29
CA ASP A 37 -11.94 3.98 -21.27
C ASP A 37 -13.31 4.55 -20.84
N PRO A 38 -13.91 5.49 -21.60
CA PRO A 38 -15.19 6.10 -21.23
C PRO A 38 -16.36 5.11 -21.31
N ASP A 39 -16.19 4.00 -22.05
CA ASP A 39 -17.22 2.96 -22.19
C ASP A 39 -17.11 1.89 -21.10
N PHE A 40 -16.07 1.96 -20.25
CA PHE A 40 -15.90 1.01 -19.16
C PHE A 40 -16.92 1.27 -18.04
N VAL A 41 -17.77 0.27 -17.82
CA VAL A 41 -18.68 0.21 -16.69
C VAL A 41 -18.29 -0.99 -15.83
N ILE A 42 -18.25 -0.82 -14.51
CA ILE A 42 -17.86 -1.87 -13.57
C ILE A 42 -18.70 -3.15 -13.72
N ASP A 43 -19.94 -3.04 -14.18
CA ASP A 43 -20.81 -4.20 -14.42
C ASP A 43 -20.31 -5.13 -15.53
N LEU A 44 -19.49 -4.62 -16.46
CA LEU A 44 -18.81 -5.47 -17.45
C LEU A 44 -17.88 -6.48 -16.78
N VAL A 45 -17.28 -6.10 -15.65
CA VAL A 45 -16.41 -6.98 -14.86
C VAL A 45 -17.17 -8.16 -14.27
N ASN A 46 -18.46 -7.97 -13.92
CA ASN A 46 -19.28 -9.06 -13.39
C ASN A 46 -19.47 -10.19 -14.42
N HIS A 47 -19.59 -9.83 -15.70
CA HIS A 47 -19.78 -10.80 -16.79
C HIS A 47 -18.46 -11.37 -17.32
N GLY A 48 -17.43 -10.53 -17.47
CA GLY A 48 -16.11 -10.94 -17.97
C GLY A 48 -15.28 -11.74 -16.95
N GLY A 49 -15.61 -11.62 -15.67
CA GLY A 49 -14.81 -12.12 -14.57
C GLY A 49 -13.54 -11.30 -14.34
N LEU A 50 -13.11 -11.26 -13.07
CA LEU A 50 -11.94 -10.55 -12.62
C LEU A 50 -10.97 -11.52 -11.97
N ALA A 51 -9.73 -11.53 -12.41
CA ALA A 51 -8.66 -12.18 -11.68
C ALA A 51 -7.81 -11.15 -10.95
N LEU A 52 -7.67 -11.32 -9.64
CA LEU A 52 -6.73 -10.52 -8.87
C LEU A 52 -5.34 -11.14 -8.98
N LEU A 53 -4.36 -10.34 -9.35
CA LEU A 53 -2.96 -10.72 -9.21
C LEU A 53 -2.44 -10.33 -7.82
N PRO A 54 -1.48 -11.07 -7.25
CA PRO A 54 -0.84 -10.71 -5.99
C PRO A 54 -0.32 -9.27 -5.98
N VAL A 55 -0.45 -8.60 -4.83
CA VAL A 55 0.03 -7.22 -4.65
C VAL A 55 1.54 -7.14 -4.89
N ILE A 56 1.96 -6.23 -5.76
CA ILE A 56 3.38 -5.96 -6.01
C ILE A 56 3.86 -4.93 -4.98
N VAL A 57 4.67 -5.37 -4.02
CA VAL A 57 5.25 -4.47 -3.00
C VAL A 57 6.55 -3.89 -3.54
N LEU A 58 6.55 -2.57 -3.80
CA LEU A 58 7.69 -1.84 -4.34
C LEU A 58 8.64 -1.41 -3.21
N GLU A 59 9.94 -1.44 -3.50
CA GLU A 59 10.94 -0.84 -2.61
C GLU A 59 10.91 0.68 -2.74
N GLN A 60 11.00 1.38 -1.61
CA GLN A 60 11.34 2.80 -1.65
C GLN A 60 12.82 2.97 -2.02
N PRO A 61 13.15 3.88 -2.94
CA PRO A 61 14.54 4.25 -3.15
C PRO A 61 15.12 4.72 -1.82
N SER A 62 16.23 4.11 -1.41
CA SER A 62 16.88 4.35 -0.11
C SER A 62 17.56 5.72 -0.01
N ASP A 63 17.32 6.63 -0.95
CA ASP A 63 18.04 7.90 -1.13
C ASP A 63 17.79 8.93 0.00
N VAL A 64 16.89 8.65 0.95
CA VAL A 64 16.72 9.46 2.16
C VAL A 64 17.70 9.05 3.28
N LYS A 65 18.60 8.08 3.07
CA LYS A 65 19.55 7.61 4.09
C LYS A 65 20.97 8.20 4.07
N GLN A 66 21.33 9.11 3.16
CA GLN A 66 22.69 9.69 3.16
C GLN A 66 22.72 11.22 3.01
N ALA A 67 22.31 11.92 4.06
CA ALA A 67 22.74 13.31 4.29
C ALA A 67 23.62 13.43 5.56
N GLY A 68 24.32 12.36 5.95
CA GLY A 68 25.08 12.32 7.20
C GLY A 68 26.41 11.57 7.16
N ASN A 69 26.81 11.00 6.02
CA ASN A 69 28.17 10.47 5.88
C ASN A 69 28.58 10.63 4.42
N PRO A 70 29.51 11.55 4.08
CA PRO A 70 30.08 11.56 2.74
C PRO A 70 30.85 10.26 2.57
N GLN A 71 30.22 9.26 1.97
CA GLN A 71 30.93 8.12 1.43
C GLN A 71 31.87 8.68 0.38
N ILE A 72 33.16 8.70 0.70
CA ILE A 72 34.23 8.94 -0.24
C ILE A 72 33.98 7.99 -1.42
N PRO A 73 33.84 8.48 -2.65
CA PRO A 73 33.62 7.61 -3.79
C PRO A 73 34.76 6.61 -3.84
N ALA A 74 34.41 5.32 -3.76
CA ALA A 74 35.39 4.25 -3.82
C ALA A 74 36.13 4.35 -5.15
N ALA A 75 37.46 4.28 -5.10
CA ALA A 75 38.30 4.37 -6.29
C ALA A 75 37.87 3.28 -7.30
N PRO A 76 37.95 3.54 -8.62
CA PRO A 76 37.40 2.68 -9.69
C PRO A 76 37.99 1.25 -9.80
N TYR A 77 38.83 0.82 -8.85
CA TYR A 77 39.49 -0.48 -8.82
C TYR A 77 39.20 -1.32 -7.57
N THR A 78 38.37 -0.83 -6.64
CA THR A 78 37.93 -1.67 -5.52
C THR A 78 36.81 -2.59 -5.98
N SER A 79 37.08 -3.90 -6.06
CA SER A 79 36.05 -4.92 -6.21
C SER A 79 34.92 -4.68 -5.20
N PRO A 80 33.64 -4.83 -5.58
CA PRO A 80 32.53 -4.68 -4.63
C PRO A 80 32.78 -5.64 -3.47
N THR A 81 32.96 -5.08 -2.28
CA THR A 81 33.13 -5.87 -1.07
C THR A 81 31.89 -6.76 -0.93
N PRO A 82 32.03 -8.08 -0.79
CA PRO A 82 30.87 -8.95 -0.60
C PRO A 82 30.08 -8.45 0.62
N PRO A 83 28.74 -8.41 0.55
CA PRO A 83 27.91 -7.90 1.64
C PRO A 83 28.23 -8.67 2.92
N SER A 84 28.34 -7.93 4.03
CA SER A 84 28.63 -8.54 5.33
C SER A 84 27.50 -9.50 5.72
N GLU A 85 27.76 -10.44 6.63
CA GLU A 85 26.71 -11.33 7.14
C GLU A 85 25.55 -10.56 7.79
N ALA A 86 25.84 -9.38 8.37
CA ALA A 86 24.82 -8.48 8.89
C ALA A 86 23.94 -7.89 7.78
N ASP A 87 24.53 -7.49 6.64
CA ASP A 87 23.80 -6.97 5.48
C ASP A 87 22.91 -8.07 4.84
N LYS A 88 23.40 -9.32 4.80
CA LYS A 88 22.62 -10.47 4.32
C LYS A 88 21.42 -10.76 5.23
N ALA A 89 21.63 -10.80 6.55
CA ALA A 89 20.57 -11.03 7.51
C ALA A 89 19.53 -9.90 7.52
N GLU A 90 19.94 -8.65 7.31
CA GLU A 90 19.01 -7.53 7.16
C GLU A 90 18.22 -7.62 5.85
N TYR A 91 18.85 -8.01 4.75
CA TYR A 91 18.18 -8.23 3.47
C TYR A 91 17.14 -9.34 3.54
N GLU A 92 17.47 -10.48 4.14
CA GLU A 92 16.56 -11.61 4.35
C GLU A 92 15.34 -11.20 5.20
N ARG A 93 15.56 -10.49 6.32
CA ARG A 93 14.45 -9.96 7.14
C ARG A 93 13.53 -9.01 6.37
N ARG A 94 14.08 -8.17 5.48
CA ARG A 94 13.29 -7.28 4.62
C ARG A 94 12.53 -8.05 3.54
N ALA A 95 13.13 -9.10 2.98
CA ALA A 95 12.47 -9.99 2.03
C ALA A 95 11.26 -10.69 2.66
N ASP A 96 11.42 -11.25 3.86
CA ASP A 96 10.34 -11.87 4.64
C ASP A 96 9.22 -10.88 4.97
N GLY A 97 9.58 -9.64 5.35
CA GLY A 97 8.62 -8.58 5.60
C GLY A 97 7.78 -8.20 4.37
N ARG A 98 8.39 -8.16 3.18
CA ARG A 98 7.68 -7.87 1.92
C ARG A 98 6.68 -8.96 1.55
N ASP A 99 7.08 -10.22 1.69
CA ASP A 99 6.20 -11.34 1.39
C ASP A 99 5.01 -11.37 2.37
N ALA A 100 5.26 -11.07 3.65
CA ALA A 100 4.20 -10.90 4.64
C ALA A 100 3.23 -9.77 4.26
N TYR A 101 3.73 -8.60 3.82
CA TYR A 101 2.87 -7.49 3.37
C TYR A 101 2.07 -7.85 2.13
N ARG A 102 2.70 -8.50 1.14
CA ARG A 102 2.02 -8.96 -0.06
C ARG A 102 0.85 -9.86 0.31
N ILE A 103 1.08 -10.84 1.18
CA ILE A 103 0.04 -11.79 1.62
C ILE A 103 -1.09 -11.06 2.34
N LEU A 104 -0.76 -10.19 3.29
CA LEU A 104 -1.74 -9.44 4.08
C LEU A 104 -2.59 -8.53 3.19
N LEU A 105 -1.95 -7.69 2.36
CA LEU A 105 -2.65 -6.77 1.46
C LEU A 105 -3.51 -7.52 0.44
N SER A 106 -3.01 -8.63 -0.12
CA SER A 106 -3.77 -9.47 -1.07
C SER A 106 -5.01 -10.07 -0.41
N LYS A 107 -4.91 -10.51 0.85
CA LYS A 107 -6.03 -11.05 1.62
C LYS A 107 -7.09 -9.98 1.90
N ILE A 108 -6.68 -8.81 2.38
CA ILE A 108 -7.58 -7.68 2.67
C ILE A 108 -8.27 -7.22 1.38
N LEU A 109 -7.53 -7.12 0.27
CA LEU A 109 -8.04 -6.76 -1.05
C LEU A 109 -9.12 -7.74 -1.53
N MET A 110 -8.85 -9.04 -1.46
CA MET A 110 -9.81 -10.07 -1.81
C MET A 110 -11.09 -9.96 -0.96
N SER A 111 -10.93 -9.88 0.37
CA SER A 111 -12.05 -9.79 1.30
C SER A 111 -12.90 -8.54 1.03
N SER A 112 -12.26 -7.41 0.74
CA SER A 112 -12.94 -6.14 0.46
C SER A 112 -13.73 -6.19 -0.85
N MET A 113 -13.16 -6.79 -1.90
CA MET A 113 -13.86 -6.96 -3.17
C MET A 113 -15.05 -7.91 -3.05
N GLN A 114 -14.87 -9.07 -2.41
CA GLN A 114 -15.95 -10.04 -2.19
C GLN A 114 -17.09 -9.45 -1.36
N GLY A 115 -16.77 -8.69 -0.31
CA GLY A 115 -17.75 -8.06 0.56
C GLY A 115 -18.64 -7.03 -0.15
N ARG A 116 -18.12 -6.32 -1.16
CA ARG A 116 -18.87 -5.28 -1.89
C ARG A 116 -19.65 -5.81 -3.10
N ARG A 117 -19.20 -6.88 -3.76
CA ARG A 117 -19.83 -7.41 -4.98
C ARG A 117 -19.86 -8.93 -4.99
N GLY A 118 -20.85 -9.52 -4.33
CA GLY A 118 -21.03 -10.99 -4.29
C GLY A 118 -21.33 -11.65 -5.64
N ALA A 119 -21.77 -10.89 -6.65
CA ALA A 119 -22.10 -11.42 -7.98
C ALA A 119 -20.91 -11.49 -8.94
N MET A 120 -19.76 -10.90 -8.59
CA MET A 120 -18.59 -10.89 -9.46
C MET A 120 -17.88 -12.25 -9.44
N ARG A 121 -17.65 -12.85 -10.61
CA ARG A 121 -16.77 -14.02 -10.70
C ARG A 121 -15.34 -13.57 -10.46
N LEU A 122 -14.83 -13.88 -9.27
CA LEU A 122 -13.55 -13.41 -8.77
C LEU A 122 -12.57 -14.58 -8.61
N VAL A 123 -11.44 -14.53 -9.30
CA VAL A 123 -10.32 -15.46 -9.08
C VAL A 123 -9.37 -14.84 -8.05
N SER A 124 -9.13 -15.56 -6.95
CA SER A 124 -8.28 -15.07 -5.86
C SER A 124 -6.81 -14.98 -6.29
N PRO A 125 -5.99 -14.15 -5.61
CA PRO A 125 -4.55 -14.06 -5.90
C PRO A 125 -3.83 -15.41 -5.83
N PHE A 126 -4.20 -16.26 -4.88
CA PHE A 126 -3.58 -17.57 -4.70
C PHE A 126 -4.02 -18.56 -5.79
N ASP A 127 -5.30 -18.56 -6.14
CA ASP A 127 -5.82 -19.40 -7.23
C ASP A 127 -5.24 -18.96 -8.57
N ALA A 128 -5.10 -17.65 -8.79
CA ALA A 128 -4.47 -17.13 -10.00
C ALA A 128 -3.02 -17.62 -10.14
N LEU A 129 -2.23 -17.54 -9.07
CA LEU A 129 -0.87 -18.08 -9.08
C LEU A 129 -0.82 -19.59 -9.34
N LYS A 130 -1.72 -20.34 -8.71
CA LYS A 130 -1.81 -21.79 -8.91
C LYS A 130 -2.14 -22.12 -10.36
N ILE A 131 -3.17 -21.50 -10.92
CA ILE A 131 -3.59 -21.71 -12.32
C ILE A 131 -2.47 -21.34 -13.28
N LEU A 132 -1.81 -20.18 -13.09
CA LEU A 132 -0.68 -19.77 -13.93
C LEU A 132 0.48 -20.76 -13.83
N ASN A 133 0.76 -21.29 -12.64
CA ASN A 133 1.79 -22.30 -12.46
C ASN A 133 1.43 -23.63 -13.15
N ASP A 134 0.18 -24.07 -13.01
CA ASP A 134 -0.34 -25.30 -13.64
C ASP A 134 -0.35 -25.19 -15.18
N GLN A 135 -0.39 -23.97 -15.72
CA GLN A 135 -0.27 -23.66 -17.16
C GLN A 135 1.17 -23.34 -17.60
N GLU A 136 2.18 -23.66 -16.78
CA GLU A 136 3.61 -23.44 -17.04
C GLU A 136 4.00 -21.96 -17.28
N MET A 137 3.16 -21.01 -16.82
CA MET A 137 3.37 -19.56 -17.02
C MET A 137 4.23 -18.89 -15.94
N THR A 138 4.90 -19.67 -15.10
CA THR A 138 5.69 -19.17 -13.97
C THR A 138 6.80 -18.19 -14.40
N ALA A 139 7.46 -18.45 -15.53
CA ALA A 139 8.48 -17.55 -16.07
C ALA A 139 7.88 -16.19 -16.51
N ASN A 140 6.74 -16.22 -17.21
CA ASN A 140 6.00 -15.04 -17.64
C ASN A 140 5.54 -14.20 -16.45
N TYR A 141 4.99 -14.85 -15.41
CA TYR A 141 4.54 -14.17 -14.20
C TYR A 141 5.70 -13.51 -13.43
N ARG A 142 6.86 -14.18 -13.32
CA ARG A 142 8.06 -13.60 -12.69
C ARG A 142 8.57 -12.39 -13.47
N ALA A 143 8.65 -12.48 -14.80
CA ALA A 143 9.03 -11.36 -15.65
C ALA A 143 8.05 -10.19 -15.49
N PHE A 144 6.75 -10.47 -15.54
CA PHE A 144 5.69 -9.50 -15.30
C PHE A 144 5.87 -8.78 -13.96
N THR A 145 6.01 -9.51 -12.85
CA THR A 145 6.13 -8.90 -11.52
C THR A 145 7.33 -7.97 -11.40
N ARG A 146 8.45 -8.32 -12.06
CA ARG A 146 9.68 -7.52 -12.08
C ARG A 146 9.57 -6.28 -12.96
N ASP A 147 8.98 -6.42 -14.14
CA ASP A 147 9.06 -5.43 -15.21
C ASP A 147 7.84 -4.49 -15.25
N PHE A 148 6.68 -4.93 -14.75
CA PHE A 148 5.44 -4.16 -14.78
C PHE A 148 5.54 -2.74 -14.22
N PRO A 149 6.20 -2.49 -13.07
CA PRO A 149 6.35 -1.12 -12.55
C PRO A 149 7.16 -0.18 -13.46
N ARG A 150 7.90 -0.73 -14.43
CA ARG A 150 8.79 0.03 -15.32
C ARG A 150 8.20 0.19 -16.72
N VAL A 151 7.57 -0.86 -17.25
CA VAL A 151 7.15 -0.92 -18.66
C VAL A 151 5.68 -1.26 -18.86
N GLY A 152 4.93 -1.56 -17.80
CA GLY A 152 3.53 -1.98 -17.90
C GLY A 152 3.37 -3.40 -18.44
N PHE A 153 2.24 -3.66 -19.12
CA PHE A 153 1.92 -4.97 -19.68
C PHE A 153 2.36 -5.12 -21.14
N ASN A 154 2.95 -6.27 -21.47
CA ASN A 154 2.99 -6.76 -22.84
C ASN A 154 1.61 -7.37 -23.18
N GLN A 155 1.01 -6.93 -24.28
CA GLN A 155 -0.30 -7.41 -24.76
C GLN A 155 -0.35 -8.93 -24.91
N GLU A 156 0.71 -9.56 -25.40
CA GLU A 156 0.79 -11.01 -25.55
C GLU A 156 0.72 -11.72 -24.19
N THR A 157 1.50 -11.26 -23.20
CA THR A 157 1.46 -11.80 -21.83
C THR A 157 0.09 -11.60 -21.19
N LEU A 158 -0.51 -10.42 -21.38
CA LEU A 158 -1.83 -10.10 -20.85
C LEU A 158 -2.90 -11.03 -21.44
N HIS A 159 -2.88 -11.24 -22.75
CA HIS A 159 -3.83 -12.12 -23.43
C HIS A 159 -3.69 -13.57 -22.94
N ARG A 160 -2.46 -14.08 -22.82
CA ARG A 160 -2.21 -15.43 -22.30
C ARG A 160 -2.66 -15.57 -20.84
N PHE A 161 -2.47 -14.56 -20.00
CA PHE A 161 -3.00 -14.57 -18.63
C PHE A 161 -4.53 -14.58 -18.61
N GLY A 162 -5.19 -13.78 -19.45
CA GLY A 162 -6.64 -13.80 -19.57
C GLY A 162 -7.20 -15.16 -19.98
N GLN A 163 -6.55 -15.82 -20.95
CA GLN A 163 -6.88 -17.17 -21.37
C GLN A 163 -6.68 -18.20 -20.24
N ALA A 164 -5.52 -18.20 -19.59
CA ALA A 164 -5.19 -19.15 -18.53
C ALA A 164 -6.13 -19.01 -17.32
N LEU A 165 -6.44 -17.77 -16.92
CA LEU A 165 -7.32 -17.47 -15.79
C LEU A 165 -8.80 -17.51 -16.18
N ALA A 166 -9.09 -17.73 -17.47
CA ALA A 166 -10.40 -17.63 -18.07
C ALA A 166 -11.13 -16.36 -17.64
N CYS A 167 -10.46 -15.21 -17.55
CA CYS A 167 -11.00 -13.92 -17.11
C CYS A 167 -10.69 -12.85 -18.14
N ARG A 168 -11.69 -12.00 -18.46
CA ARG A 168 -11.50 -10.87 -19.37
C ARG A 168 -10.74 -9.71 -18.71
N TYR A 169 -10.87 -9.56 -17.40
CA TYR A 169 -10.24 -8.47 -16.66
C TYR A 169 -9.21 -9.00 -15.67
N LEU A 170 -8.06 -8.33 -15.62
CA LEU A 170 -7.07 -8.51 -14.56
C LEU A 170 -7.00 -7.27 -13.68
N PHE A 171 -7.03 -7.48 -12.37
CA PHE A 171 -6.75 -6.45 -11.39
C PHE A 171 -5.30 -6.57 -10.93
N ILE A 172 -4.52 -5.51 -11.13
CA ILE A 172 -3.14 -5.42 -10.64
C ILE A 172 -3.06 -4.33 -9.60
N SER A 173 -2.51 -4.68 -8.45
CA SER A 173 -2.25 -3.74 -7.36
C SER A 173 -0.76 -3.62 -7.07
N GLN A 174 -0.32 -2.40 -6.83
CA GLN A 174 1.01 -2.07 -6.34
C GLN A 174 0.90 -1.39 -4.98
N ALA A 175 1.86 -1.65 -4.10
CA ALA A 175 1.92 -1.02 -2.79
C ALA A 175 3.33 -0.52 -2.50
N VAL A 176 3.43 0.68 -1.93
CA VAL A 176 4.66 1.25 -1.38
C VAL A 176 4.42 1.43 0.12
N VAL A 177 5.20 0.73 0.93
CA VAL A 177 5.19 0.90 2.39
C VAL A 177 6.35 1.82 2.76
N SER A 178 6.04 2.96 3.37
CA SER A 178 7.03 3.93 3.83
C SER A 178 7.02 4.06 5.34
N GLU A 179 8.21 4.20 5.91
CA GLU A 179 8.41 4.57 7.29
C GLU A 179 9.19 5.88 7.32
N ALA A 180 8.52 6.98 7.66
CA ALA A 180 9.19 8.24 7.94
C ALA A 180 9.87 8.15 9.31
N LYS A 181 11.15 8.51 9.36
CA LYS A 181 11.92 8.56 10.60
C LYS A 181 11.22 9.49 11.59
N PRO A 182 11.28 9.16 12.89
CA PRO A 182 10.53 9.86 13.91
C PRO A 182 10.97 11.32 14.04
N GLU A 183 10.02 12.24 13.95
CA GLU A 183 10.20 13.60 14.45
C GLU A 183 10.12 13.55 15.98
N VAL A 184 11.19 14.01 16.65
CA VAL A 184 11.18 14.20 18.10
C VAL A 184 10.39 15.47 18.37
N SER A 185 9.09 15.35 18.65
CA SER A 185 8.32 16.48 19.19
C SER A 185 8.63 16.62 20.68
N LEU A 186 9.40 17.66 21.02
CA LEU A 186 9.69 18.04 22.40
C LEU A 186 8.48 18.80 22.97
N THR A 187 7.52 18.08 23.54
CA THR A 187 6.46 18.71 24.33
C THR A 187 7.04 19.10 25.70
N ILE A 188 7.18 20.41 25.94
CA ILE A 188 7.76 21.02 27.15
C ILE A 188 6.75 20.96 28.31
N ILE A 189 6.21 19.78 28.63
CA ILE A 189 5.46 19.55 29.87
C ILE A 189 5.77 18.11 30.32
N TRP A 190 6.81 17.97 31.15
CA TRP A 190 7.18 16.78 31.95
C TRP A 190 7.54 15.46 31.20
N THR A 191 8.84 15.32 30.90
CA THR A 191 9.67 14.08 31.04
C THR A 191 9.25 12.75 30.40
N PHE A 192 8.61 12.71 29.23
CA PHE A 192 8.74 11.55 28.33
C PHE A 192 8.73 12.03 26.87
N GLY A 193 9.90 12.05 26.23
CA GLY A 193 9.98 12.27 24.79
C GLY A 193 9.32 11.10 24.06
N GLN A 194 8.09 11.29 23.59
CA GLN A 194 7.43 10.28 22.76
C GLN A 194 8.03 10.32 21.36
N ARG A 195 8.72 9.24 21.01
CA ARG A 195 9.23 9.03 19.65
C ARG A 195 8.08 8.55 18.77
N THR A 196 7.45 9.45 18.04
CA THR A 196 6.37 9.10 17.11
C THR A 196 6.98 8.72 15.76
N MET A 197 6.69 7.52 15.25
CA MET A 197 7.04 7.13 13.88
C MET A 197 5.81 7.31 12.99
N MET A 198 5.97 7.93 11.83
CA MET A 198 4.89 8.04 10.86
C MET A 198 5.08 6.97 9.79
N ARG A 199 4.11 6.06 9.65
CA ARG A 199 4.11 5.03 8.62
C ARG A 199 3.02 5.36 7.61
N SER A 200 3.30 5.17 6.33
CA SER A 200 2.31 5.35 5.27
C SER A 200 2.29 4.15 4.35
N ILE A 201 1.10 3.79 3.89
CA ILE A 201 0.89 2.80 2.83
C ILE A 201 0.26 3.53 1.67
N MET A 202 0.98 3.58 0.56
CA MET A 202 0.42 4.01 -0.72
C MET A 202 0.06 2.75 -1.51
N MET A 203 -1.19 2.64 -1.95
CA MET A 203 -1.65 1.60 -2.85
C MET A 203 -2.12 2.20 -4.16
N ALA A 204 -1.80 1.53 -5.26
CA ALA A 204 -2.35 1.81 -6.57
C ALA A 204 -2.98 0.53 -7.13
N GLY A 205 -4.07 0.67 -7.87
CA GLY A 205 -4.77 -0.40 -8.54
C GLY A 205 -5.02 -0.05 -10.00
N GLN A 206 -4.97 -1.04 -10.87
CA GLN A 206 -5.26 -0.91 -12.28
C GLN A 206 -6.10 -2.09 -12.76
N ILE A 207 -7.07 -1.84 -13.64
CA ILE A 207 -7.80 -2.90 -14.36
C ILE A 207 -7.39 -2.88 -15.82
N TRP A 208 -7.06 -4.06 -16.31
CA TRP A 208 -6.65 -4.28 -17.70
C TRP A 208 -7.61 -5.25 -18.37
N ASP A 209 -8.07 -4.91 -19.57
CA ASP A 209 -8.86 -5.77 -20.44
C ASP A 209 -7.90 -6.65 -21.27
N THR A 210 -7.99 -7.96 -21.08
CA THR A 210 -7.07 -8.95 -21.67
C THR A 210 -7.34 -9.24 -23.14
N GLU A 211 -8.52 -8.85 -23.65
CA GLU A 211 -8.87 -9.02 -25.06
C GLU A 211 -8.33 -7.85 -25.87
N THR A 212 -8.53 -6.63 -25.37
CA THR A 212 -8.14 -5.40 -26.08
C THR A 212 -6.70 -4.96 -25.80
N GLY A 213 -6.10 -5.42 -24.70
CA GLY A 213 -4.79 -4.95 -24.26
C GLY A 213 -4.82 -3.59 -23.57
N LYS A 214 -6.00 -3.00 -23.33
CA LYS A 214 -6.16 -1.66 -22.81
C LYS A 214 -6.30 -1.66 -21.29
N GLN A 215 -5.67 -0.69 -20.66
CA GLN A 215 -5.96 -0.31 -19.29
C GLN A 215 -7.28 0.47 -19.27
N VAL A 216 -8.28 -0.02 -18.56
CA VAL A 216 -9.63 0.57 -18.52
C VAL A 216 -9.85 1.44 -17.28
N TRP A 217 -9.17 1.13 -16.17
CA TRP A 217 -9.28 1.87 -14.92
C TRP A 217 -7.93 1.96 -14.18
N GLU A 218 -7.73 3.05 -13.46
CA GLU A 218 -6.65 3.24 -12.50
C GLU A 218 -7.06 4.12 -11.33
N GLY A 219 -6.66 3.69 -10.14
CA GLY A 219 -6.85 4.42 -8.90
C GLY A 219 -5.63 4.33 -8.00
N SER A 220 -5.40 5.36 -7.20
CA SER A 220 -4.37 5.35 -6.17
C SER A 220 -4.87 6.00 -4.89
N TRP A 221 -4.37 5.50 -3.76
CA TRP A 221 -4.70 5.95 -2.43
C TRP A 221 -3.49 5.93 -1.50
N ILE A 222 -3.38 6.93 -0.63
CA ILE A 222 -2.36 6.97 0.41
C ILE A 222 -3.03 7.00 1.78
N GLY A 223 -2.76 5.98 2.60
CA GLY A 223 -3.10 5.93 4.02
C GLY A 223 -1.90 6.31 4.89
N TYR A 224 -2.14 7.01 6.00
CA TYR A 224 -1.12 7.41 6.97
C TYR A 224 -1.51 6.96 8.38
N ASN A 225 -0.57 6.41 9.15
CA ASN A 225 -0.73 6.18 10.58
C ASN A 225 0.46 6.75 11.38
N ARG A 226 0.18 7.29 12.57
CA ARG A 226 1.19 7.71 13.55
C ARG A 226 1.31 6.62 14.60
N LEU A 227 2.41 5.90 14.60
CA LEU A 227 2.71 4.86 15.58
C LEU A 227 3.43 5.44 16.79
N HIS A 228 3.07 4.95 17.98
CA HIS A 228 3.82 5.22 19.21
C HIS A 228 5.10 4.37 19.24
N ALA A 229 6.12 4.87 19.94
CA ALA A 229 7.51 4.36 20.00
C ALA A 229 7.70 2.85 20.29
N TYR A 230 6.65 2.13 20.68
CA TYR A 230 6.71 0.73 21.14
C TYR A 230 5.88 -0.25 20.29
N GLN A 231 5.22 0.20 19.22
CA GLN A 231 4.55 -0.70 18.28
C GLN A 231 5.52 -1.12 17.17
N SER A 232 5.98 -2.38 17.24
CA SER A 232 6.96 -2.98 16.33
C SER A 232 6.36 -3.83 15.22
N SER A 233 5.02 -3.90 15.10
CA SER A 233 4.40 -4.73 14.06
C SER A 233 4.82 -4.23 12.67
N PRO A 234 5.21 -5.11 11.73
CA PRO A 234 5.78 -4.70 10.44
C PRO A 234 4.73 -3.95 9.58
N LEU A 235 3.46 -4.35 9.60
CA LEU A 235 2.33 -3.58 9.07
C LEU A 235 1.25 -3.51 10.14
N ASP A 236 0.59 -2.37 10.24
CA ASP A 236 -0.66 -2.29 11.00
C ASP A 236 -1.80 -2.73 10.10
N GLU A 237 -2.52 -3.78 10.49
CA GLU A 237 -3.63 -4.35 9.73
C GLU A 237 -4.72 -3.31 9.50
N GLU A 238 -4.95 -2.41 10.45
CA GLU A 238 -5.93 -1.33 10.33
C GLU A 238 -5.54 -0.34 9.22
N LEU A 239 -4.26 0.05 9.15
CA LEU A 239 -3.76 0.94 8.11
C LEU A 239 -3.87 0.28 6.72
N ALA A 240 -3.55 -1.01 6.64
CA ALA A 240 -3.67 -1.78 5.40
C ALA A 240 -5.14 -1.89 4.96
N GLN A 241 -6.04 -2.16 5.90
CA GLN A 241 -7.48 -2.22 5.65
C GLN A 241 -8.03 -0.89 5.13
N GLN A 242 -7.71 0.22 5.79
CA GLN A 242 -8.15 1.54 5.34
C GLN A 242 -7.65 1.88 3.93
N ALA A 243 -6.39 1.57 3.61
CA ALA A 243 -5.83 1.84 2.30
C ALA A 243 -6.52 1.03 1.19
N VAL A 244 -6.77 -0.25 1.45
CA VAL A 244 -7.48 -1.13 0.52
C VAL A 244 -8.95 -0.73 0.37
N GLU A 245 -9.65 -0.50 1.48
CA GLU A 245 -11.08 -0.15 1.45
C GLU A 245 -11.31 1.14 0.68
N SER A 246 -10.44 2.13 0.85
CA SER A 246 -10.51 3.40 0.11
C SER A 246 -10.27 3.21 -1.38
N LEU A 247 -9.32 2.34 -1.77
CA LEU A 247 -9.07 2.01 -3.17
C LEU A 247 -10.28 1.30 -3.80
N ILE A 248 -10.88 0.36 -3.09
CA ILE A 248 -12.04 -0.40 -3.56
C ILE A 248 -13.31 0.46 -3.59
N GLU A 249 -13.46 1.40 -2.66
CA GLU A 249 -14.57 2.35 -2.69
C GLU A 249 -14.60 3.17 -3.97
N ARG A 250 -13.43 3.60 -4.45
CA ARG A 250 -13.32 4.34 -5.70
C ARG A 250 -13.70 3.49 -6.90
N LEU A 251 -13.12 2.30 -6.99
CA LEU A 251 -13.44 1.37 -8.09
C LEU A 251 -14.94 1.08 -8.23
N MET A 252 -15.68 1.11 -7.12
CA MET A 252 -17.08 0.66 -7.05
C MET A 252 -18.11 1.79 -7.13
N ASN A 253 -17.68 3.06 -7.05
CA ASN A 253 -18.53 4.26 -7.09
C ASN A 253 -18.47 4.93 -8.46
#